data_AF-A0A396AR43-F1
#
_entry.id   AF-A0A396AR43-F1
#
_cell.length_a   1.000
_cell.length_b   1.000
_cell.length_c   1.000
_cell.angle_alpha   90.00
_cell.angle_beta   90.00
_cell.angle_gamma   90.00
#
_symmetry.space_group_name_H-M   'P 1'
#
loop_
_entity.id
_entity.type
_entity.pdbx_description
1 polymer ?
#
loop_
_entity_poly.entity_id
_entity_poly.type
_entity_poly.pdbx_seq_one_letter_code
_entity_poly.pdbx_strand_id
1 'polypeptide(L)'
;MNLSIVDNDRSPYSTRLVQKVGASEYFHLIDVSNNYQEAMQCIEKGDADLILEIPPHFERDLQKTGVAKVLVSANTVNGTKGTLGSSYLSNIVNAYATEIRISHSGSISPSPVIKIDTQGRFNPYLDYKVFMVPALMAQLLMMLCGFLPALNIVSEKEFGTIEQINVTPVSKFTFILAKLIPYWVADMLILTISIILAWLVYGLVPAGHLWLLYFFALLFIIVISGMGLVVSNYSRTMQQTMFVMFFFVIIIMLMSGLFTPINSMPEWAQAITIANPLKYFIQVTRMVYLKGSGFDDLIMQFIALLFMAIMLNGWAVFSYKKNS
;
A
#
# COMPACT_ATOMS: atom_id res chain seq x y z
N MET A 1 13.47 3.24 -7.61
CA MET A 1 12.20 2.60 -8.04
C MET A 1 12.54 1.37 -8.84
N ASN A 2 11.72 0.33 -8.78
CA ASN A 2 12.01 -0.91 -9.46
C ASN A 2 11.55 -0.84 -10.93
N LEU A 3 12.46 -1.12 -11.86
CA LEU A 3 12.20 -1.02 -13.30
C LEU A 3 12.45 -2.37 -13.98
N SER A 4 11.51 -2.78 -14.82
CA SER A 4 11.70 -3.84 -15.81
C SER A 4 11.81 -3.24 -17.21
N ILE A 5 12.70 -3.77 -18.05
CA ILE A 5 12.88 -3.30 -19.43
C ILE A 5 12.56 -4.44 -20.40
N VAL A 6 11.85 -4.13 -21.48
CA VAL A 6 11.59 -5.05 -22.59
C VAL A 6 12.28 -4.47 -23.83
N ASP A 7 13.37 -5.12 -24.27
CA ASP A 7 14.09 -4.73 -25.48
C ASP A 7 13.77 -5.68 -26.65
N ASN A 8 12.84 -5.25 -27.50
CA ASN A 8 12.47 -5.98 -28.71
C ASN A 8 13.40 -5.69 -29.91
N ASP A 9 14.27 -4.68 -29.84
CA ASP A 9 15.14 -4.29 -30.95
C ASP A 9 16.54 -4.93 -30.85
N ARG A 10 17.07 -5.05 -29.62
CA ARG A 10 18.40 -5.63 -29.31
C ARG A 10 19.53 -5.03 -30.16
N SER A 11 19.39 -3.76 -30.50
CA SER A 11 20.36 -3.00 -31.28
C SER A 11 21.39 -2.31 -30.39
N PRO A 12 22.49 -1.79 -30.96
CA PRO A 12 23.42 -0.95 -30.21
C PRO A 12 22.74 0.28 -29.58
N TYR A 13 21.75 0.87 -30.26
CA TYR A 13 21.00 2.02 -29.75
C TYR A 13 20.03 1.66 -28.63
N SER A 14 19.35 0.52 -28.70
CA SER A 14 18.49 0.06 -27.61
C SER A 14 19.34 -0.33 -26.39
N THR A 15 20.43 -1.07 -26.60
CA THR A 15 21.35 -1.51 -25.53
C THR A 15 21.94 -0.32 -24.77
N ARG A 16 22.33 0.75 -25.48
CA ARG A 16 22.86 1.97 -24.84
C ARG A 16 21.78 2.72 -24.05
N LEU A 17 20.52 2.72 -24.51
CA LEU A 17 19.40 3.26 -23.73
C LEU A 17 19.19 2.44 -22.44
N VAL A 18 19.19 1.11 -22.54
CA VAL A 18 19.09 0.19 -21.39
C VAL A 18 20.19 0.47 -20.37
N GLN A 19 21.44 0.59 -20.81
CA GLN A 19 22.58 0.92 -19.94
C GLN A 19 22.42 2.28 -19.26
N LYS A 20 21.97 3.31 -19.99
CA LYS A 20 21.77 4.65 -19.44
C LYS A 20 20.67 4.69 -18.39
N VAL A 21 19.60 3.94 -18.61
CA VAL A 21 18.50 3.82 -17.63
C VAL A 21 18.95 2.99 -16.43
N GLY A 22 19.71 1.91 -16.63
CA GLY A 22 20.24 1.07 -15.55
C GLY A 22 21.33 1.75 -14.70
N ALA A 23 22.05 2.71 -15.25
CA ALA A 23 23.06 3.51 -14.53
C ALA A 23 22.46 4.70 -13.75
N SER A 24 21.14 4.91 -13.82
CA SER A 24 20.43 5.97 -13.13
C SER A 24 20.31 5.71 -11.62
N GLU A 25 20.54 6.73 -10.78
CA GLU A 25 20.28 6.63 -9.33
C GLU A 25 18.79 6.47 -9.00
N TYR A 26 17.89 6.79 -9.93
CA TYR A 26 16.44 6.72 -9.70
C TYR A 26 15.88 5.30 -9.83
N PHE A 27 16.57 4.41 -10.55
CA PHE A 27 16.04 3.10 -10.94
C PHE A 27 16.95 1.96 -10.50
N HIS A 28 16.35 0.93 -9.91
CA HIS A 28 16.97 -0.37 -9.72
C HIS A 28 16.47 -1.28 -10.83
N LEU A 29 17.35 -1.63 -11.77
CA LEU A 29 17.03 -2.55 -12.86
C LEU A 29 16.86 -3.96 -12.27
N ILE A 30 15.64 -4.49 -12.30
CA ILE A 30 15.37 -5.84 -11.80
C ILE A 30 15.65 -6.88 -12.87
N ASP A 31 15.13 -6.65 -14.08
CA ASP A 31 15.24 -7.60 -15.17
C ASP A 31 15.10 -6.92 -16.53
N VAL A 32 15.69 -7.57 -17.54
CA VAL A 32 15.45 -7.30 -18.96
C VAL A 32 14.59 -8.45 -19.50
N SER A 33 13.28 -8.29 -19.37
CA SER A 33 12.29 -9.31 -19.72
C SER A 33 12.29 -9.58 -21.22
N ASN A 34 12.00 -10.83 -21.63
CA ASN A 34 12.02 -11.20 -23.05
C ASN A 34 10.80 -10.67 -23.80
N ASN A 35 9.70 -10.41 -23.10
CA ASN A 35 8.45 -9.93 -23.66
C ASN A 35 7.68 -9.08 -22.65
N TYR A 36 6.68 -8.35 -23.15
CA TYR A 36 5.82 -7.50 -22.33
C TYR A 36 5.03 -8.26 -21.27
N GLN A 37 4.63 -9.50 -21.54
CA GLN A 37 3.82 -10.30 -20.60
C GLN A 37 4.63 -10.69 -19.35
N GLU A 38 5.89 -11.09 -19.51
CA GLU A 38 6.82 -11.38 -18.41
C GLU A 38 7.03 -10.12 -17.55
N ALA A 39 7.30 -8.98 -18.19
CA ALA A 39 7.47 -7.70 -17.49
C ALA A 39 6.18 -7.30 -16.72
N MET A 40 5.01 -7.57 -17.30
CA MET A 40 3.72 -7.31 -16.66
C MET A 40 3.49 -8.21 -15.45
N GLN A 41 3.88 -9.49 -15.52
CA GLN A 41 3.81 -10.39 -14.35
C GLN A 41 4.67 -9.87 -13.19
N CYS A 42 5.82 -9.25 -13.47
CA CYS A 42 6.63 -8.59 -12.44
C CYS A 42 5.92 -7.38 -11.82
N ILE A 43 5.17 -6.59 -12.60
CA ILE A 43 4.31 -5.52 -12.06
C ILE A 43 3.19 -6.11 -11.18
N GLU A 44 2.54 -7.17 -11.64
CA GLU A 44 1.43 -7.80 -10.92
C GLU A 44 1.90 -8.40 -9.59
N LYS A 45 3.05 -9.06 -9.56
CA LYS A 45 3.67 -9.58 -8.33
C LYS A 45 4.15 -8.48 -7.38
N GLY A 46 4.27 -7.24 -7.86
CA GLY A 46 4.76 -6.10 -7.09
C GLY A 46 6.29 -5.97 -7.06
N ASP A 47 6.99 -6.76 -7.87
CA ASP A 47 8.46 -6.70 -7.99
C ASP A 47 8.87 -5.43 -8.75
N ALA A 48 8.16 -5.07 -9.83
CA ALA A 48 8.42 -3.88 -10.63
C ALA A 48 7.39 -2.75 -10.39
N ASP A 49 7.86 -1.50 -10.36
CA ASP A 49 7.00 -0.31 -10.31
C ASP A 49 6.70 0.24 -11.74
N LEU A 50 7.63 0.08 -12.69
CA LEU A 50 7.51 0.54 -14.08
C LEU A 50 8.05 -0.49 -15.09
N ILE A 51 7.55 -0.41 -16.32
CA ILE A 51 8.06 -1.12 -17.50
C ILE A 51 8.45 -0.09 -18.57
N LEU A 52 9.66 -0.23 -19.10
CA LEU A 52 10.10 0.46 -20.32
C LEU A 52 10.12 -0.53 -21.49
N GLU A 53 9.25 -0.35 -22.47
CA GLU A 53 9.21 -1.19 -23.67
C GLU A 53 9.76 -0.43 -24.88
N ILE A 54 10.85 -0.98 -25.42
CA ILE A 54 11.49 -0.54 -26.66
C ILE A 54 10.88 -1.38 -27.80
N PRO A 55 10.26 -0.76 -28.82
CA PRO A 55 9.61 -1.50 -29.89
C PRO A 55 10.64 -2.18 -30.80
N PRO A 56 10.24 -3.19 -31.59
CA PRO A 56 11.09 -3.73 -32.63
C PRO A 56 11.42 -2.63 -33.66
N HIS A 57 12.62 -2.70 -34.24
CA HIS A 57 13.10 -1.74 -35.24
C HIS A 57 13.36 -0.32 -34.71
N PHE A 58 13.57 -0.16 -33.42
CA PHE A 58 13.87 1.13 -32.77
C PHE A 58 15.04 1.87 -33.44
N GLU A 59 16.19 1.22 -33.66
CA GLU A 59 17.33 1.84 -34.35
C GLU A 59 16.97 2.22 -35.79
N ARG A 60 16.32 1.32 -36.52
CA ARG A 60 15.96 1.53 -37.92
C ARG A 60 15.03 2.73 -38.08
N ASP A 61 14.02 2.84 -37.23
CA ASP A 61 13.02 3.88 -37.31
C ASP A 61 13.60 5.23 -36.86
N LEU A 62 14.50 5.22 -35.87
CA LEU A 62 15.25 6.41 -35.45
C LEU A 62 16.17 6.93 -36.57
N GLN A 63 16.87 6.04 -37.29
CA GLN A 63 17.75 6.41 -38.40
C GLN A 63 16.99 6.85 -39.66
N LYS A 64 15.90 6.16 -40.03
CA LYS A 64 15.15 6.45 -41.26
C LYS A 64 14.18 7.61 -41.13
N THR A 65 13.48 7.71 -40.01
CA THR A 65 12.37 8.66 -39.85
C THR A 65 12.69 9.78 -38.86
N GLY A 66 13.77 9.64 -38.08
CA GLY A 66 14.08 10.58 -37.00
C GLY A 66 13.09 10.49 -35.84
N VAL A 67 12.21 9.48 -35.79
CA VAL A 67 11.24 9.33 -34.71
C VAL A 67 11.19 7.88 -34.27
N ALA A 68 11.37 7.64 -32.98
CA ALA A 68 11.10 6.35 -32.37
C ALA A 68 10.10 6.53 -31.23
N LYS A 69 9.24 5.53 -31.00
CA LYS A 69 8.29 5.54 -29.88
C LYS A 69 8.81 4.58 -28.83
N VAL A 70 8.68 4.93 -27.56
CA VAL A 70 8.98 4.02 -26.44
C VAL A 70 7.77 4.07 -25.51
N LEU A 71 7.34 2.90 -25.03
CA LEU A 71 6.19 2.80 -24.13
C LEU A 71 6.69 2.72 -22.69
N VAL A 72 6.10 3.52 -21.82
CA VAL A 72 6.29 3.46 -20.37
C VAL A 72 4.98 3.00 -19.75
N SER A 73 4.97 1.80 -19.17
CA SER A 73 3.83 1.33 -18.37
C SER A 73 4.15 1.51 -16.90
N ALA A 74 3.28 2.18 -16.15
CA ALA A 74 3.50 2.46 -14.73
C ALA A 74 2.44 1.78 -13.84
N ASN A 75 2.90 1.19 -12.73
CA ASN A 75 2.02 0.72 -11.68
C ASN A 75 1.47 1.91 -10.88
N THR A 76 0.25 2.34 -11.23
CA THR A 76 -0.39 3.50 -10.62
C THR A 76 -1.29 3.17 -9.43
N VAL A 77 -1.18 1.96 -8.83
CA VAL A 77 -1.75 1.70 -7.49
C VAL A 77 -1.20 2.72 -6.49
N ASN A 78 0.05 3.13 -6.63
CA ASN A 78 0.57 4.34 -6.02
C ASN A 78 0.76 5.43 -7.08
N GLY A 79 -0.22 6.33 -7.19
CA GLY A 79 -0.22 7.38 -8.21
C GLY A 79 1.05 8.25 -8.19
N THR A 80 1.53 8.62 -7.01
CA THR A 80 2.75 9.45 -6.86
C THR A 80 3.99 8.75 -7.41
N LYS A 81 4.20 7.47 -7.07
CA LYS A 81 5.33 6.70 -7.61
C LYS A 81 5.24 6.55 -9.13
N GLY A 82 4.05 6.21 -9.65
CA GLY A 82 3.84 6.05 -11.09
C GLY A 82 4.15 7.34 -11.86
N THR A 83 3.67 8.48 -11.37
CA THR A 83 3.91 9.80 -12.00
C THR A 83 5.38 10.20 -11.96
N LEU A 84 6.03 10.08 -10.80
CA LEU A 84 7.45 10.44 -10.65
C LEU A 84 8.33 9.52 -11.48
N GLY A 85 8.11 8.21 -11.43
CA GLY A 85 8.85 7.23 -12.22
C GLY A 85 8.71 7.47 -13.72
N SER A 86 7.50 7.75 -14.20
CA SER A 86 7.25 8.05 -15.62
C SER A 86 7.93 9.35 -16.04
N SER A 87 7.91 10.37 -15.17
CA SER A 87 8.60 11.64 -15.41
C SER A 87 10.13 11.46 -15.46
N TYR A 88 10.72 10.69 -14.53
CA TYR A 88 12.15 10.42 -14.52
C TYR A 88 12.60 9.60 -15.73
N LEU A 89 11.86 8.54 -16.09
CA LEU A 89 12.11 7.80 -17.34
C LEU A 89 12.03 8.73 -18.55
N SER A 90 11.02 9.61 -18.57
CA SER A 90 10.84 10.56 -19.65
C SER A 90 12.03 11.50 -19.79
N ASN A 91 12.55 12.00 -18.68
CA ASN A 91 13.73 12.85 -18.68
C ASN A 91 14.98 12.11 -19.18
N ILE A 92 15.19 10.85 -18.77
CA ILE A 92 16.33 10.04 -19.22
C ILE A 92 16.25 9.77 -20.73
N VAL A 93 15.07 9.38 -21.22
CA VAL A 93 14.83 9.09 -22.64
C VAL A 93 15.01 10.36 -23.48
N ASN A 94 14.52 11.52 -23.02
CA ASN A 94 14.73 12.80 -23.70
C ASN A 94 16.21 13.24 -23.70
N ALA A 95 16.92 13.03 -22.60
CA ALA A 95 18.37 13.29 -22.53
C ALA A 95 19.14 12.37 -23.48
N TYR A 96 18.72 11.11 -23.64
CA TYR A 96 19.30 10.18 -24.61
C TYR A 96 19.02 10.60 -26.06
N ALA A 97 17.77 10.98 -26.38
CA ALA A 97 17.42 11.49 -27.70
C ALA A 97 18.28 12.71 -28.10
N THR A 98 18.53 13.61 -27.13
CA THR A 98 19.38 14.79 -27.33
C THR A 98 20.85 14.41 -27.59
N GLU A 99 21.39 13.43 -26.89
CA GLU A 99 22.76 12.92 -27.10
C GLU A 99 22.95 12.31 -28.51
N ILE A 100 21.96 11.55 -28.98
CA ILE A 100 21.96 11.01 -30.35
C ILE A 100 21.92 12.15 -31.36
N ARG A 101 21.08 13.17 -31.13
CA ARG A 101 20.99 14.36 -32.00
C ARG A 101 22.34 15.08 -32.12
N ILE A 102 23.04 15.30 -31.00
CA ILE A 102 24.36 15.95 -31.01
C ILE A 102 25.39 15.08 -31.75
N SER A 103 25.35 13.76 -31.56
CA SER A 103 26.24 12.82 -32.24
C SER A 103 26.01 12.75 -33.76
N HIS A 104 24.81 13.11 -34.23
CA HIS A 104 24.42 13.15 -35.65
C HIS A 104 24.40 14.56 -36.26
N SER A 105 24.96 15.56 -35.56
CA SER A 105 24.92 16.98 -35.95
C SER A 105 25.61 17.36 -37.28
N GLY A 106 26.04 16.38 -38.08
CA GLY A 106 26.55 16.54 -39.45
C GLY A 106 25.72 15.86 -40.56
N SER A 107 24.57 15.24 -40.24
CA SER A 107 23.72 14.54 -41.22
C SER A 107 22.43 15.33 -41.53
N ILE A 108 21.98 15.34 -42.80
CA ILE A 108 20.77 16.04 -43.30
C ILE A 108 19.46 15.38 -42.80
N SER A 109 19.56 14.33 -41.98
CA SER A 109 18.43 13.56 -41.49
C SER A 109 17.59 14.32 -40.45
N PRO A 110 16.27 14.07 -40.39
CA PRO A 110 15.39 14.66 -39.39
C PRO A 110 15.91 14.35 -37.98
N SER A 111 15.90 15.38 -37.14
CA SER A 111 16.45 15.26 -35.79
C SER A 111 15.70 14.21 -34.96
N PRO A 112 16.41 13.27 -34.32
CA PRO A 112 15.79 12.19 -33.57
C PRO A 112 14.92 12.72 -32.42
N VAL A 113 13.66 12.29 -32.37
CA VAL A 113 12.71 12.54 -31.27
C VAL A 113 12.19 11.20 -30.78
N ILE A 114 12.38 10.91 -29.49
CA ILE A 114 11.76 9.76 -28.87
C ILE A 114 10.45 10.20 -28.23
N LYS A 115 9.32 9.69 -28.74
CA LYS A 115 8.00 9.94 -28.16
C LYS A 115 7.71 8.89 -27.10
N ILE A 116 7.22 9.35 -25.95
CA ILE A 116 6.97 8.51 -24.78
C ILE A 116 5.46 8.44 -24.58
N ASP A 117 4.92 7.22 -24.66
CA ASP A 117 3.53 6.97 -24.29
C ASP A 117 3.52 6.43 -22.85
N THR A 118 2.83 7.09 -21.93
CA THR A 118 2.76 6.68 -20.52
C THR A 118 1.38 6.11 -20.23
N GLN A 119 1.32 4.82 -19.91
CA GLN A 119 0.07 4.13 -19.60
C GLN A 119 0.02 3.71 -18.12
N GLY A 120 -0.89 4.31 -17.36
CA GLY A 120 -1.21 3.90 -16.00
C GLY A 120 -2.18 2.72 -16.01
N ARG A 121 -1.81 1.59 -15.41
CA ARG A 121 -2.61 0.35 -15.49
C ARG A 121 -3.76 0.27 -14.48
N PHE A 122 -3.51 0.60 -13.22
CA PHE A 122 -4.48 0.40 -12.11
C PHE A 122 -5.20 1.68 -11.67
N ASN A 123 -4.69 2.84 -12.10
CA ASN A 123 -5.33 4.16 -12.00
C ASN A 123 -4.92 5.00 -13.22
N PRO A 124 -5.59 4.83 -14.36
CA PRO A 124 -5.19 5.48 -15.63
C PRO A 124 -5.22 7.01 -15.56
N TYR A 125 -6.14 7.57 -14.77
CA TYR A 125 -6.32 9.01 -14.61
C TYR A 125 -5.55 9.59 -13.41
N LEU A 126 -4.82 8.76 -12.67
CA LEU A 126 -4.12 9.16 -11.45
C LEU A 126 -5.04 9.88 -10.45
N ASP A 127 -6.33 9.51 -10.40
CA ASP A 127 -7.29 10.15 -9.52
C ASP A 127 -6.93 9.82 -8.06
N TYR A 128 -6.57 10.86 -7.32
CA TYR A 128 -6.18 10.77 -5.93
C TYR A 128 -7.29 10.19 -5.04
N LYS A 129 -8.56 10.38 -5.42
CA LYS A 129 -9.72 9.85 -4.66
C LYS A 129 -9.71 8.33 -4.61
N VAL A 130 -9.41 7.68 -5.73
CA VAL A 130 -9.38 6.21 -5.87
C VAL A 130 -8.27 5.60 -5.00
N PHE A 131 -7.19 6.35 -4.78
CA PHE A 131 -6.09 5.98 -3.89
C PHE A 131 -6.39 6.24 -2.40
N MET A 132 -7.05 7.36 -2.11
CA MET A 132 -7.23 7.87 -0.76
C MET A 132 -8.43 7.24 -0.05
N VAL A 133 -9.55 7.05 -0.76
CA VAL A 133 -10.80 6.54 -0.16
C VAL A 133 -10.62 5.18 0.52
N PRO A 134 -10.03 4.13 -0.10
CA PRO A 134 -9.81 2.85 0.57
C PRO A 134 -8.88 2.93 1.78
N ALA A 135 -7.91 3.86 1.76
CA ALA A 135 -6.99 4.07 2.87
C ALA A 135 -7.68 4.77 4.05
N LEU A 136 -8.59 5.71 3.78
CA LEU A 136 -9.41 6.35 4.81
C LEU A 136 -10.39 5.38 5.47
N MET A 137 -10.94 4.41 4.72
CA MET A 137 -11.73 3.33 5.33
C MET A 137 -10.92 2.57 6.39
N ALA A 138 -9.70 2.17 6.04
CA ALA A 138 -8.79 1.48 6.96
C ALA A 138 -8.50 2.32 8.22
N GLN A 139 -8.27 3.62 8.05
CA GLN A 139 -8.06 4.55 9.17
C GLN A 139 -9.29 4.67 10.08
N LEU A 140 -10.50 4.73 9.51
CA LEU A 140 -11.74 4.81 10.27
C LEU A 140 -11.94 3.59 11.17
N LEU A 141 -11.71 2.38 10.64
CA LEU A 141 -11.77 1.14 11.41
C LEU A 141 -10.75 1.16 12.56
N MET A 142 -9.52 1.63 12.29
CA MET A 142 -8.50 1.76 13.32
C MET A 142 -8.94 2.68 14.48
N MET A 143 -9.52 3.84 14.15
CA MET A 143 -9.94 4.81 15.15
C MET A 143 -11.11 4.29 16.01
N LEU A 144 -11.98 3.44 15.48
CA LEU A 144 -13.13 2.95 16.24
C LEU A 144 -12.76 1.74 17.10
N CYS A 145 -12.30 0.64 16.51
CA CYS A 145 -11.95 -0.57 17.26
C CYS A 145 -10.64 -0.47 18.04
N GLY A 146 -9.76 0.49 17.72
CA GLY A 146 -8.53 0.71 18.49
C GLY A 146 -8.77 1.56 19.72
N PHE A 147 -9.59 2.61 19.56
CA PHE A 147 -9.70 3.69 20.54
C PHE A 147 -10.87 3.49 21.50
N LEU A 148 -12.07 3.20 20.99
CA LEU A 148 -13.29 3.16 21.81
C LEU A 148 -13.31 2.00 22.81
N PRO A 149 -12.94 0.74 22.45
CA PRO A 149 -12.93 -0.35 23.42
C PRO A 149 -11.94 -0.11 24.56
N ALA A 150 -10.77 0.47 24.25
CA ALA A 150 -9.76 0.78 25.26
C ALA A 150 -10.28 1.79 26.29
N LEU A 151 -10.95 2.85 25.81
CA LEU A 151 -11.55 3.87 26.68
C LEU A 151 -12.71 3.32 27.51
N ASN A 152 -13.57 2.49 26.93
CA ASN A 152 -14.68 1.86 27.64
C ASN A 152 -14.16 0.99 28.81
N ILE A 153 -13.12 0.20 28.58
CA ILE A 153 -12.53 -0.64 29.64
C ILE A 153 -11.92 0.20 30.75
N VAL A 154 -11.19 1.28 30.41
CA VAL A 154 -10.56 2.12 31.42
C VAL A 154 -11.59 2.96 32.16
N SER A 155 -12.66 3.39 31.50
CA SER A 155 -13.82 4.01 32.14
C SER A 155 -14.36 3.15 33.28
N GLU A 156 -14.55 1.86 33.04
CA GLU A 156 -15.04 0.96 34.08
C GLU A 156 -14.02 0.67 35.18
N LYS A 157 -12.72 0.80 34.90
CA LYS A 157 -11.68 0.77 35.94
C LYS A 157 -11.79 1.99 36.86
N GLU A 158 -11.96 3.18 36.29
CA GLU A 158 -12.10 4.41 37.06
C GLU A 158 -13.38 4.43 37.91
N PHE A 159 -14.49 3.92 37.37
CA PHE A 159 -15.75 3.82 38.13
C PHE A 159 -15.79 2.65 39.13
N GLY A 160 -14.76 1.79 39.16
CA GLY A 160 -14.68 0.63 40.08
C GLY A 160 -15.57 -0.56 39.70
N THR A 161 -16.34 -0.47 38.62
CA THR A 161 -17.22 -1.55 38.13
C THR A 161 -16.43 -2.81 37.77
N ILE A 162 -15.18 -2.66 37.33
CA ILE A 162 -14.34 -3.82 36.96
C ILE A 162 -14.06 -4.74 38.15
N GLU A 163 -13.98 -4.22 39.38
CA GLU A 163 -13.76 -5.04 40.58
C GLU A 163 -15.01 -5.84 40.95
N GLN A 164 -16.20 -5.24 40.77
CA GLN A 164 -17.47 -5.93 40.96
C GLN A 164 -17.68 -7.06 39.95
N ILE A 165 -17.16 -6.91 38.72
CA ILE A 165 -17.24 -7.97 37.71
C ILE A 165 -16.22 -9.09 38.01
N ASN A 166 -15.05 -8.76 38.57
CA ASN A 166 -14.04 -9.75 38.89
C ASN A 166 -14.50 -10.80 39.92
N VAL A 167 -15.44 -10.44 40.81
CA VAL A 167 -16.05 -11.38 41.77
C VAL A 167 -17.15 -12.27 41.18
N THR A 168 -17.57 -12.03 39.93
CA THR A 168 -18.53 -12.91 39.25
C THR A 168 -17.83 -14.16 38.68
N PRO A 169 -18.55 -15.28 38.51
CA PRO A 169 -17.99 -16.53 37.96
C PRO A 169 -17.70 -16.46 36.45
N VAL A 170 -17.67 -15.27 35.84
CA VAL A 170 -17.41 -15.08 34.42
C VAL A 170 -15.91 -15.22 34.12
N SER A 171 -15.60 -15.99 33.07
CA SER A 171 -14.22 -16.14 32.61
C SER A 171 -13.69 -14.82 32.02
N LYS A 172 -12.38 -14.56 32.19
CA LYS A 172 -11.73 -13.35 31.64
C LYS A 172 -11.94 -13.23 30.13
N PHE A 173 -11.81 -14.36 29.43
CA PHE A 173 -11.93 -14.43 27.98
C PHE A 173 -13.35 -14.12 27.51
N THR A 174 -14.35 -14.69 28.17
CA THR A 174 -15.77 -14.42 27.88
C THR A 174 -16.10 -12.95 28.11
N PHE A 175 -15.61 -12.35 29.20
CA PHE A 175 -15.83 -10.94 29.51
C PHE A 175 -15.23 -10.01 28.44
N ILE A 176 -13.97 -10.25 28.05
CA ILE A 176 -13.30 -9.45 27.02
C ILE A 176 -14.00 -9.60 25.67
N LEU A 177 -14.33 -10.82 25.24
CA LEU A 177 -15.03 -11.06 23.96
C LEU A 177 -16.42 -10.42 23.94
N ALA A 178 -17.18 -10.55 25.02
CA ALA A 178 -18.53 -9.96 25.10
C ALA A 178 -18.51 -8.45 24.92
N LYS A 179 -17.41 -7.78 25.30
CA LYS A 179 -17.21 -6.36 25.04
C LYS A 179 -16.72 -6.05 23.64
N LEU A 180 -15.78 -6.84 23.12
CA LEU A 180 -15.16 -6.56 21.82
C LEU A 180 -16.08 -6.86 20.63
N ILE A 181 -16.87 -7.95 20.70
CA ILE A 181 -17.77 -8.36 19.60
C ILE A 181 -18.71 -7.23 19.13
N PRO A 182 -19.39 -6.47 20.02
CA PRO A 182 -20.18 -5.32 19.62
C PRO A 182 -19.42 -4.29 18.78
N TYR A 183 -18.17 -3.98 19.13
CA TYR A 183 -17.33 -3.06 18.37
C TYR A 183 -16.91 -3.67 17.03
N TRP A 184 -16.60 -4.97 16.99
CA TRP A 184 -16.28 -5.65 15.74
C TRP A 184 -17.45 -5.63 14.75
N VAL A 185 -18.67 -5.87 15.24
CA VAL A 185 -19.88 -5.76 14.43
C VAL A 185 -20.09 -4.33 13.97
N ALA A 186 -19.89 -3.34 14.85
CA ALA A 186 -19.99 -1.93 14.48
C ALA A 186 -19.01 -1.56 13.36
N ASP A 187 -17.75 -1.97 13.44
CA ASP A 187 -16.75 -1.71 12.40
C ASP A 187 -17.09 -2.38 11.07
N MET A 188 -17.67 -3.58 11.09
CA MET A 188 -18.17 -4.22 9.86
C MET A 188 -19.32 -3.45 9.23
N LEU A 189 -20.22 -2.89 10.04
CA LEU A 189 -21.29 -2.03 9.56
C LEU A 189 -20.72 -0.73 8.99
N ILE A 190 -19.74 -0.12 9.66
CA ILE A 190 -19.07 1.10 9.21
C ILE A 190 -18.30 0.87 7.91
N LEU A 191 -17.63 -0.27 7.77
CA LEU A 191 -17.00 -0.65 6.52
C LEU A 191 -18.04 -0.76 5.41
N THR A 192 -19.16 -1.42 5.67
CA THR A 192 -20.27 -1.55 4.71
C THR A 192 -20.81 -0.19 4.29
N ILE A 193 -21.06 0.70 5.25
CA ILE A 193 -21.50 2.09 5.01
C ILE A 193 -20.45 2.84 4.19
N SER A 194 -19.17 2.67 4.49
CA SER A 194 -18.08 3.32 3.78
C SER A 194 -18.00 2.85 2.32
N ILE A 195 -18.19 1.56 2.06
CA ILE A 195 -18.26 0.99 0.70
C ILE A 195 -19.46 1.57 -0.05
N ILE A 196 -20.64 1.62 0.58
CA ILE A 196 -21.85 2.18 -0.03
C ILE A 196 -21.67 3.67 -0.34
N LEU A 197 -21.08 4.45 0.57
CA LEU A 197 -20.81 5.87 0.34
C LEU A 197 -19.77 6.09 -0.76
N ALA A 198 -18.71 5.27 -0.80
CA ALA A 198 -17.71 5.33 -1.86
C ALA A 198 -18.35 5.07 -3.24
N TRP A 199 -19.28 4.13 -3.31
CA TRP A 199 -20.06 3.87 -4.51
C TRP A 199 -21.02 5.03 -4.85
N LEU A 200 -21.81 5.51 -3.90
CA LEU A 200 -22.86 6.51 -4.15
C LEU A 200 -22.29 7.90 -4.49
N VAL A 201 -21.22 8.31 -3.82
CA VAL A 201 -20.62 9.65 -3.98
C VAL A 201 -19.58 9.69 -5.08
N TYR A 202 -18.77 8.64 -5.20
CA TYR A 202 -17.62 8.62 -6.12
C TYR A 202 -17.73 7.59 -7.25
N GLY A 203 -18.78 6.78 -7.29
CA GLY A 203 -18.90 5.69 -8.26
C GLY A 203 -17.86 4.58 -8.05
N LEU A 204 -17.19 4.55 -6.90
CA LEU A 204 -16.05 3.66 -6.66
C LEU A 204 -16.53 2.27 -6.24
N VAL A 205 -16.34 1.30 -7.11
CA VAL A 205 -16.64 -0.12 -6.86
C VAL A 205 -15.33 -0.91 -6.75
N PRO A 206 -15.18 -1.82 -5.77
CA PRO A 206 -14.03 -2.71 -5.72
C PRO A 206 -13.91 -3.56 -6.98
N ALA A 207 -12.72 -3.59 -7.58
CA ALA A 207 -12.43 -4.50 -8.70
C ALA A 207 -12.43 -5.99 -8.27
N GLY A 208 -12.05 -6.27 -7.02
CA GLY A 208 -11.96 -7.62 -6.46
C GLY A 208 -13.20 -8.05 -5.66
N HIS A 209 -13.09 -9.21 -5.01
CA HIS A 209 -14.18 -9.77 -4.22
C HIS A 209 -14.38 -9.06 -2.88
N LEU A 210 -15.61 -8.59 -2.62
CA LEU A 210 -15.99 -7.95 -1.35
C LEU A 210 -15.71 -8.83 -0.13
N TRP A 211 -15.98 -10.14 -0.22
CA TRP A 211 -15.74 -11.08 0.87
C TRP A 211 -14.30 -11.01 1.39
N LEU A 212 -13.34 -10.85 0.48
CA LEU A 212 -11.92 -10.77 0.80
C LEU A 212 -11.63 -9.52 1.62
N LEU A 213 -12.28 -8.41 1.27
CA LEU A 213 -12.16 -7.16 2.03
C LEU A 213 -12.71 -7.32 3.45
N TYR A 214 -13.91 -7.92 3.62
CA TYR A 214 -14.48 -8.20 4.95
C TYR A 214 -13.62 -9.17 5.77
N PHE A 215 -13.06 -10.20 5.14
CA PHE A 215 -12.19 -11.15 5.82
C PHE A 215 -10.94 -10.48 6.40
N PHE A 216 -10.23 -9.69 5.59
CA PHE A 216 -9.06 -8.95 6.04
C PHE A 216 -9.42 -7.83 7.02
N ALA A 217 -10.59 -7.20 6.87
CA ALA A 217 -11.09 -6.22 7.84
C ALA A 217 -11.31 -6.87 9.21
N LEU A 218 -11.91 -8.06 9.28
CA LEU A 218 -12.12 -8.79 10.54
C LEU A 218 -10.79 -9.04 11.24
N LEU A 219 -9.83 -9.51 10.45
CA LEU A 219 -8.51 -9.85 10.95
C LEU A 219 -7.78 -8.58 11.44
N PHE A 220 -7.83 -7.49 10.68
CA PHE A 220 -7.31 -6.18 11.10
C PHE A 220 -7.98 -5.64 12.37
N ILE A 221 -9.30 -5.75 12.47
CA ILE A 221 -10.08 -5.35 13.66
C ILE A 221 -9.60 -6.11 14.90
N ILE A 222 -9.40 -7.43 14.79
CA ILE A 222 -8.87 -8.25 15.90
C ILE A 222 -7.47 -7.77 16.33
N VAL A 223 -6.60 -7.42 15.38
CA VAL A 223 -5.26 -6.87 15.67
C VAL A 223 -5.35 -5.57 16.46
N ILE A 224 -6.12 -4.61 15.95
CA ILE A 224 -6.23 -3.28 16.52
C ILE A 224 -6.98 -3.30 17.87
N SER A 225 -8.01 -4.14 18.03
CA SER A 225 -8.65 -4.35 19.32
C SER A 225 -7.67 -4.93 20.35
N GLY A 226 -6.81 -5.88 19.95
CA GLY A 226 -5.75 -6.41 20.81
C GLY A 226 -4.80 -5.30 21.27
N MET A 227 -4.40 -4.40 20.37
CA MET A 227 -3.59 -3.22 20.73
C MET A 227 -4.30 -2.31 21.74
N GLY A 228 -5.59 -2.00 21.50
CA GLY A 228 -6.41 -1.19 22.42
C GLY A 228 -6.54 -1.83 23.80
N LEU A 229 -6.71 -3.16 23.86
CA LEU A 229 -6.73 -3.91 25.12
C LEU A 229 -5.40 -3.80 25.88
N VAL A 230 -4.26 -3.98 25.20
CA VAL A 230 -2.93 -3.84 25.82
C VAL A 230 -2.80 -2.45 26.44
N VAL A 231 -3.12 -1.38 25.71
CA VAL A 231 -3.06 -0.02 26.25
C VAL A 231 -4.00 0.17 27.45
N SER A 232 -5.22 -0.39 27.37
CA SER A 232 -6.19 -0.34 28.46
C SER A 232 -5.69 -1.06 29.72
N ASN A 233 -4.90 -2.13 29.58
CA ASN A 233 -4.36 -2.91 30.71
C ASN A 233 -3.32 -2.13 31.51
N TYR A 234 -2.50 -1.32 30.84
CA TYR A 234 -1.45 -0.50 31.48
C TYR A 234 -1.90 0.90 31.89
N SER A 235 -3.09 1.33 31.46
CA SER A 235 -3.64 2.64 31.80
C SER A 235 -4.58 2.56 33.01
N ARG A 236 -4.48 3.54 33.90
CA ARG A 236 -5.35 3.68 35.08
C ARG A 236 -6.46 4.69 34.87
N THR A 237 -6.22 5.70 34.04
CA THR A 237 -7.19 6.78 33.79
C THR A 237 -7.57 6.91 32.32
N MET A 238 -8.79 7.40 32.06
CA MET A 238 -9.25 7.69 30.70
C MET A 238 -8.28 8.66 30.01
N GLN A 239 -7.87 9.72 30.71
CA GLN A 239 -6.98 10.74 30.15
C GLN A 239 -5.61 10.15 29.78
N GLN A 240 -5.04 9.28 30.61
CA GLN A 240 -3.80 8.56 30.29
C GLN A 240 -3.98 7.70 29.03
N THR A 241 -5.10 6.96 28.95
CA THR A 241 -5.42 6.09 27.81
C THR A 241 -5.54 6.91 26.53
N MET A 242 -6.23 8.05 26.56
CA MET A 242 -6.39 8.94 25.41
C MET A 242 -5.05 9.43 24.88
N PHE A 243 -4.14 9.90 25.76
CA PHE A 243 -2.82 10.37 25.32
C PHE A 243 -1.95 9.25 24.74
N VAL A 244 -1.93 8.08 25.38
CA VAL A 244 -1.15 6.92 24.89
C VAL A 244 -1.69 6.45 23.54
N MET A 245 -3.01 6.29 23.43
CA MET A 245 -3.63 5.89 22.17
C MET A 245 -3.41 6.93 21.07
N PHE A 246 -3.53 8.22 21.37
CA PHE A 246 -3.29 9.30 20.41
C PHE A 246 -1.87 9.27 19.86
N PHE A 247 -0.87 9.06 20.73
CA PHE A 247 0.52 8.88 20.33
C PHE A 247 0.69 7.72 19.35
N PHE A 248 0.14 6.54 19.66
CA PHE A 248 0.23 5.39 18.76
C PHE A 248 -0.54 5.59 17.46
N VAL A 249 -1.75 6.16 17.50
CA VAL A 249 -2.56 6.41 16.30
C VAL A 249 -1.83 7.35 15.34
N ILE A 250 -1.22 8.44 15.82
CA ILE A 250 -0.47 9.36 14.95
C ILE A 250 0.70 8.65 14.29
N ILE A 251 1.51 7.91 15.05
CA ILE A 251 2.69 7.23 14.51
C ILE A 251 2.26 6.17 13.49
N ILE A 252 1.29 5.34 13.86
CA ILE A 252 0.76 4.29 12.98
C ILE A 252 0.19 4.91 11.70
N MET A 253 -0.59 5.99 11.81
CA MET A 253 -1.19 6.68 10.67
C MET A 253 -0.13 7.27 9.74
N LEU A 254 0.84 8.01 10.26
CA LEU A 254 1.90 8.64 9.46
C LEU A 254 2.82 7.60 8.80
N MET A 255 3.06 6.48 9.47
CA MET A 255 3.94 5.41 8.98
C MET A 255 3.20 4.28 8.23
N SER A 256 1.90 4.44 7.93
CA SER A 256 1.09 3.39 7.30
C SER A 256 1.18 3.36 5.78
N GLY A 257 1.76 4.38 5.15
CA GLY A 257 1.68 4.54 3.70
C GLY A 257 0.38 5.19 3.21
N LEU A 258 -0.42 5.76 4.13
CA LEU A 258 -1.67 6.47 3.81
C LEU A 258 -1.38 7.74 2.99
N PHE A 259 -0.54 8.64 3.52
CA PHE A 259 -0.21 9.93 2.90
C PHE A 259 1.00 9.86 1.97
N THR A 260 2.08 9.21 2.43
CA THR A 260 3.36 9.13 1.72
C THR A 260 3.70 7.69 1.39
N PRO A 261 4.26 7.40 0.19
CA PRO A 261 4.71 6.06 -0.14
C PRO A 261 5.78 5.56 0.85
N ILE A 262 5.63 4.33 1.36
CA ILE A 262 6.58 3.75 2.33
C ILE A 262 7.99 3.66 1.74
N ASN A 263 8.12 3.31 0.46
CA ASN A 263 9.42 3.17 -0.20
C ASN A 263 10.15 4.52 -0.38
N SER A 264 9.48 5.66 -0.12
CA SER A 264 10.11 6.98 -0.10
C SER A 264 10.66 7.35 1.29
N MET A 265 10.40 6.54 2.31
CA MET A 265 10.94 6.72 3.66
C MET A 265 12.38 6.16 3.73
N PRO A 266 13.25 6.68 4.62
CA PRO A 266 14.56 6.08 4.86
C PRO A 266 14.44 4.65 5.41
N GLU A 267 15.47 3.82 5.24
CA GLU A 267 15.42 2.38 5.55
C GLU A 267 15.01 2.08 7.00
N TRP A 268 15.51 2.86 7.97
CA TRP A 268 15.14 2.72 9.37
C TRP A 268 13.63 2.92 9.59
N ALA A 269 13.01 3.85 8.87
CA ALA A 269 11.59 4.12 8.97
C ALA A 269 10.78 3.02 8.30
N GLN A 270 11.25 2.51 7.15
CA GLN A 270 10.65 1.36 6.48
C GLN A 270 10.62 0.13 7.38
N ALA A 271 11.70 -0.13 8.13
CA ALA A 271 11.77 -1.24 9.08
C ALA A 271 10.69 -1.14 10.17
N ILE A 272 10.46 0.07 10.73
CA ILE A 272 9.40 0.31 11.73
C ILE A 272 8.02 0.02 11.14
N THR A 273 7.78 0.34 9.86
CA THR A 273 6.49 0.07 9.21
C THR A 273 6.15 -1.42 9.15
N ILE A 274 7.13 -2.34 9.26
CA ILE A 274 6.88 -3.79 9.25
C ILE A 274 6.00 -4.19 10.44
N ALA A 275 6.12 -3.50 11.58
CA ALA A 275 5.30 -3.72 12.77
C ALA A 275 3.95 -2.96 12.74
N ASN A 276 3.66 -2.23 11.66
CA ASN A 276 2.46 -1.41 11.55
C ASN A 276 1.30 -2.20 10.93
N PRO A 277 0.21 -2.51 11.68
CA PRO A 277 -0.93 -3.24 11.13
C PRO A 277 -1.72 -2.45 10.08
N LEU A 278 -1.80 -1.12 10.23
CA LEU A 278 -2.54 -0.26 9.30
C LEU A 278 -1.91 -0.28 7.90
N LYS A 279 -0.58 -0.41 7.81
CA LYS A 279 0.12 -0.60 6.52
C LYS A 279 -0.46 -1.76 5.73
N TYR A 280 -0.57 -2.94 6.34
CA TYR A 280 -1.00 -4.15 5.64
C TYR A 280 -2.46 -4.04 5.21
N PHE A 281 -3.33 -3.48 6.06
CA PHE A 281 -4.73 -3.32 5.69
C PHE A 281 -4.94 -2.27 4.59
N ILE A 282 -4.19 -1.15 4.59
CA ILE A 282 -4.20 -0.20 3.46
C ILE A 282 -3.72 -0.84 2.16
N GLN A 283 -2.70 -1.71 2.22
CA GLN A 283 -2.24 -2.44 1.04
C GLN A 283 -3.33 -3.38 0.51
N VAL A 284 -4.00 -4.14 1.40
CA VAL A 284 -5.12 -5.02 1.03
C VAL A 284 -6.24 -4.23 0.39
N THR A 285 -6.72 -3.15 1.03
CA THR A 285 -7.85 -2.38 0.49
C THR A 285 -7.51 -1.80 -0.87
N ARG A 286 -6.29 -1.27 -1.07
CA ARG A 286 -5.85 -0.78 -2.39
C ARG A 286 -5.73 -1.89 -3.43
N MET A 287 -5.14 -3.04 -3.09
CA MET A 287 -5.02 -4.16 -4.03
C MET A 287 -6.38 -4.73 -4.44
N VAL A 288 -7.33 -4.82 -3.51
CA VAL A 288 -8.70 -5.29 -3.82
C VAL A 288 -9.49 -4.24 -4.61
N TYR A 289 -9.39 -2.96 -4.27
CA TYR A 289 -10.13 -1.91 -4.97
C TYR A 289 -9.59 -1.60 -6.37
N LEU A 290 -8.27 -1.49 -6.52
CA LEU A 290 -7.62 -1.01 -7.74
C LEU A 290 -7.17 -2.15 -8.65
N LYS A 291 -6.54 -3.19 -8.08
CA LYS A 291 -5.95 -4.29 -8.85
C LYS A 291 -6.91 -5.47 -9.04
N GLY A 292 -7.91 -5.61 -8.16
CA GLY A 292 -8.80 -6.76 -8.15
C GLY A 292 -8.13 -8.04 -7.67
N SER A 293 -7.09 -7.90 -6.84
CA SER A 293 -6.29 -9.02 -6.35
C SER A 293 -7.11 -10.09 -5.61
N GLY A 294 -6.75 -11.35 -5.88
CA GLY A 294 -7.25 -12.52 -5.16
C GLY A 294 -6.52 -12.76 -3.83
N PHE A 295 -6.80 -13.89 -3.18
CA PHE A 295 -6.19 -14.23 -1.90
C PHE A 295 -4.69 -14.53 -2.02
N ASP A 296 -4.27 -15.16 -3.12
CA ASP A 296 -2.88 -15.57 -3.35
C ASP A 296 -1.92 -14.37 -3.38
N ASP A 297 -2.37 -13.25 -3.96
CA ASP A 297 -1.64 -11.98 -3.97
C ASP A 297 -1.46 -11.35 -2.58
N LEU A 298 -2.26 -11.78 -1.60
CA LEU A 298 -2.40 -11.15 -0.28
C LEU A 298 -1.89 -12.01 0.87
N ILE A 299 -1.19 -13.11 0.57
CA ILE A 299 -0.63 -14.04 1.55
C ILE A 299 0.30 -13.33 2.55
N MET A 300 1.14 -12.41 2.08
CA MET A 300 2.07 -11.70 2.95
C MET A 300 1.34 -10.84 3.99
N GLN A 301 0.32 -10.11 3.55
CA GLN A 301 -0.53 -9.28 4.41
C GLN A 301 -1.32 -10.16 5.39
N PHE A 302 -1.79 -11.33 4.93
CA PHE A 302 -2.49 -12.28 5.77
C PHE A 302 -1.61 -12.80 6.89
N ILE A 303 -0.41 -13.30 6.56
CA ILE A 303 0.54 -13.82 7.55
C ILE A 303 0.92 -12.73 8.56
N ALA A 304 1.24 -11.52 8.07
CA ALA A 304 1.65 -10.41 8.93
C ALA A 304 0.54 -10.03 9.93
N LEU A 305 -0.69 -9.81 9.43
CA LEU A 305 -1.80 -9.45 10.30
C LEU A 305 -2.18 -10.61 11.23
N LEU A 306 -2.13 -11.87 10.78
CA LEU A 306 -2.45 -13.03 11.62
C LEU A 306 -1.44 -13.17 12.76
N PHE A 307 -0.15 -13.01 12.46
CA PHE A 307 0.91 -12.99 13.46
C PHE A 307 0.68 -11.87 14.48
N MET A 308 0.38 -10.65 14.03
CA MET A 308 0.08 -9.52 14.92
C MET A 308 -1.17 -9.76 15.76
N ALA A 309 -2.19 -10.42 15.19
CA ALA A 309 -3.43 -10.73 15.90
C ALA A 309 -3.15 -11.66 17.08
N ILE A 310 -2.40 -12.74 16.84
CA ILE A 310 -2.00 -13.71 17.86
C ILE A 310 -1.10 -13.03 18.92
N MET A 311 -0.10 -12.27 18.48
CA MET A 311 0.86 -11.62 19.38
C MET A 311 0.19 -10.60 20.30
N LEU A 312 -0.60 -9.66 19.74
CA LEU A 312 -1.21 -8.58 20.52
C LEU A 312 -2.36 -9.06 21.39
N ASN A 313 -3.22 -9.97 20.90
CA ASN A 313 -4.30 -10.52 21.73
C ASN A 313 -3.75 -11.48 22.78
N GLY A 314 -2.72 -12.26 22.47
CA GLY A 314 -1.99 -13.05 23.46
C GLY A 314 -1.44 -12.17 24.58
N TRP A 315 -0.73 -11.10 24.22
CA TRP A 315 -0.23 -10.13 25.20
C TRP A 315 -1.37 -9.46 25.99
N ALA A 316 -2.48 -9.08 25.35
CA ALA A 316 -3.63 -8.52 26.04
C ALA A 316 -4.20 -9.48 27.10
N VAL A 317 -4.33 -10.78 26.78
CA VAL A 317 -4.85 -11.78 27.71
C VAL A 317 -3.86 -12.05 28.86
N PHE A 318 -2.56 -12.18 28.58
CA PHE A 318 -1.54 -12.41 29.61
C PHE A 318 -1.34 -11.20 30.53
N SER A 319 -1.41 -9.98 30.00
CA SER A 319 -1.26 -8.75 30.80
C SER A 319 -2.49 -8.44 31.67
N TYR A 320 -3.64 -9.05 31.38
CA TYR A 320 -4.85 -8.87 32.17
C TYR A 320 -4.75 -9.57 33.54
N LYS A 321 -4.37 -8.79 34.55
CA LYS A 321 -4.37 -9.22 35.96
C LYS A 321 -5.80 -9.22 36.50
N LYS A 322 -6.40 -10.40 36.60
CA LYS A 322 -7.50 -10.65 37.55
C LYS A 322 -6.82 -11.01 38.87
N ASN A 323 -6.96 -10.16 39.88
CA ASN A 323 -6.70 -10.60 41.24
C ASN A 323 -7.77 -11.65 41.54
N SER A 324 -7.34 -12.90 41.71
CA SER A 324 -8.16 -13.95 42.31
C SER A 324 -8.23 -13.75 43.81
#